data_AF-A0A5N1J6Q5-F1
#
_entry.id   AF-A0A5N1J6Q5-F1
#
_cell.length_a   1.000
_cell.length_b   1.000
_cell.length_c   1.000
_cell.angle_alpha   90.00
_cell.angle_beta   90.00
_cell.angle_gamma   90.00
#
_symmetry.space_group_name_H-M   'P 1'
#
loop_
_entity.id
_entity.type
_entity.pdbx_description
1 polymer ?
#
loop_
_entity_poly.entity_id
_entity_poly.type
_entity_poly.pdbx_seq_one_letter_code
_entity_poly.pdbx_strand_id
1 'polypeptide(L)' 'MKTVLVFKTSVVTEQQAGRLKPVLDKLMHAREKWNFDLEDCDRILRVEAFTLRASVVIAELNRAGFFCAELED' A
#
# COMPACT_ATOMS: atom_id res chain seq x y z
N MET A 1 -14.00 12.29 -5.31
CA MET A 1 -13.58 12.44 -3.90
C MET A 1 -12.29 11.68 -3.71
N LYS A 2 -11.41 12.14 -2.81
CA LYS A 2 -10.19 11.43 -2.44
C LYS A 2 -10.56 10.42 -1.36
N THR A 3 -10.22 9.15 -1.56
CA THR A 3 -10.41 8.09 -0.56
C THR A 3 -9.04 7.74 0.02
N VAL A 4 -8.96 7.66 1.34
CA VAL A 4 -7.75 7.21 2.02
C VAL A 4 -7.98 5.77 2.41
N LEU A 5 -7.21 4.88 1.80
CA LEU A 5 -7.25 3.44 2.05
C LEU A 5 -6.11 3.11 3.00
N VAL A 6 -6.40 2.34 4.04
CA VAL A 6 -5.42 1.91 5.04
C VAL A 6 -5.28 0.40 4.93
N PHE A 7 -4.06 -0.09 4.84
CA PHE A 7 -3.78 -1.51 4.70
C PHE A 7 -2.81 -1.97 5.77
N LYS A 8 -3.06 -3.14 6.34
CA LYS A 8 -2.08 -3.87 7.13
C LYS A 8 -1.20 -4.68 6.20
N THR A 9 0.12 -4.52 6.29
CA THR A 9 1.06 -5.25 5.45
C THR A 9 2.09 -6.02 6.27
N SER A 10 2.73 -7.02 5.67
CA SER A 10 3.88 -7.69 6.29
C SER A 10 5.21 -6.97 6.04
N VAL A 11 5.19 -5.75 5.53
CA VAL A 11 6.37 -4.97 5.18
C VAL A 11 6.94 -4.35 6.45
N VAL A 12 8.14 -4.76 6.83
CA VAL A 12 8.77 -4.35 8.10
C VAL A 12 10.00 -3.48 7.88
N THR A 13 10.66 -3.63 6.73
CA THR A 13 11.93 -2.96 6.46
C THR A 13 11.83 -2.07 5.23
N GLU A 14 12.61 -1.00 5.23
CA GLU A 14 12.75 -0.11 4.06
C GLU A 14 13.20 -0.88 2.81
N GLN A 15 13.98 -1.96 2.98
CA GLN A 15 14.36 -2.83 1.86
C GLN A 15 13.15 -3.51 1.20
N GLN A 16 12.19 -3.98 2.00
CA GLN A 16 10.94 -4.57 1.50
C GLN A 16 10.04 -3.50 0.88
N ALA A 17 9.90 -2.35 1.55
CA ALA A 17 9.16 -1.21 1.02
C ALA A 17 9.75 -0.72 -0.31
N GLY A 18 11.08 -0.70 -0.44
CA GLY A 18 11.79 -0.34 -1.67
C GLY A 18 11.54 -1.31 -2.82
N ARG A 19 11.28 -2.60 -2.54
CA ARG A 19 10.85 -3.57 -3.56
C ARG A 19 9.42 -3.33 -4.03
N LEU A 20 8.54 -2.88 -3.13
CA LEU A 20 7.14 -2.58 -3.43
C LEU A 20 6.96 -1.18 -4.05
N LYS A 21 7.88 -0.26 -3.79
CA LYS A 21 7.89 1.10 -4.35
C LYS A 21 7.62 1.14 -5.86
N PRO A 22 8.38 0.45 -6.73
CA PRO A 22 8.11 0.46 -8.17
C PRO A 22 6.81 -0.25 -8.57
N VAL A 23 6.27 -1.15 -7.74
CA VAL A 23 4.97 -1.80 -7.98
C VAL A 23 3.86 -0.80 -7.70
N LEU A 24 3.88 -0.19 -6.52
CA LEU A 24 2.93 0.84 -6.11
C LEU A 24 2.96 2.06 -7.04
N ASP A 25 4.15 2.53 -7.43
CA ASP A 25 4.35 3.64 -8.36
C ASP A 25 3.79 3.34 -9.76
N LYS A 26 3.81 2.08 -10.20
CA LYS A 26 3.16 1.65 -11.45
C LYS A 26 1.65 1.55 -11.35
N LEU A 27 1.12 1.17 -10.17
CA LEU A 27 -0.32 1.12 -9.94
C LEU A 27 -0.95 2.51 -9.83
N MET A 28 -0.19 3.46 -9.30
CA MET A 28 -0.68 4.79 -8.96
C MET A 28 -0.46 5.74 -10.13
N HIS A 29 -1.52 6.45 -10.53
CA HIS A 29 -1.37 7.58 -11.44
C HIS A 29 -0.80 8.78 -10.69
N ALA A 30 -0.43 9.82 -11.45
CA ALA A 30 0.20 11.04 -10.94
C ALA A 30 -0.57 11.79 -9.83
N ARG A 31 -1.82 11.41 -9.55
CA ARG A 31 -2.65 12.00 -8.48
C ARG A 31 -2.80 11.10 -7.25
N GLU A 32 -2.48 9.83 -7.33
CA GLU A 32 -2.45 8.95 -6.15
C GLU A 32 -1.12 9.08 -5.41
N LYS A 33 -1.18 8.88 -4.10
CA LYS A 33 -0.01 8.87 -3.23
C LYS A 33 -0.07 7.69 -2.28
N TRP A 34 1.09 7.27 -1.79
CA TRP A 34 1.15 6.23 -0.78
C TRP A 34 2.28 6.51 0.20
N ASN A 35 2.10 5.99 1.41
CA ASN A 35 3.09 6.07 2.47
C ASN A 35 3.13 4.74 3.23
N PHE A 36 4.32 4.17 3.39
CA PHE A 36 4.52 3.09 4.35
C PHE A 36 4.85 3.70 5.69
N ASP A 37 4.08 3.33 6.71
CA ASP A 37 4.41 3.59 8.09
C ASP A 37 5.30 2.46 8.60
N LEU A 38 6.60 2.70 8.52
CA LEU A 38 7.64 1.79 9.03
C LEU A 38 8.07 2.15 10.46
N GLU A 39 7.66 3.33 10.93
CA GLU A 39 7.87 3.76 12.31
C GLU A 39 6.87 3.08 13.25
N ASP A 40 5.65 2.84 12.77
CA ASP A 40 4.67 2.03 13.46
C ASP A 40 4.99 0.53 13.39
N CYS A 41 4.99 -0.14 14.54
CA CYS A 41 5.11 -1.60 14.62
C CYS A 41 3.98 -2.33 13.86
N ASP A 42 2.90 -1.61 13.54
CA ASP A 42 1.72 -2.12 12.86
C ASP A 42 1.87 -2.27 11.34
N ARG A 43 2.96 -1.80 10.73
CA ARG A 43 3.32 -2.06 9.31
C ARG A 43 2.20 -1.62 8.36
N ILE A 44 1.73 -0.40 8.57
CA ILE A 44 0.57 0.15 7.87
C ILE A 44 1.01 0.76 6.54
N LEU A 45 0.29 0.45 5.48
CA LEU A 45 0.39 1.14 4.20
C LEU A 45 -0.83 2.05 4.05
N ARG A 46 -0.59 3.34 3.88
CA ARG A 46 -1.65 4.32 3.62
C ARG A 46 -1.60 4.71 2.15
N VAL A 47 -2.71 4.53 1.44
CA VAL A 47 -2.83 4.90 0.03
C VAL A 47 -3.93 5.93 -0.15
N GLU A 48 -3.57 7.05 -0.74
CA GLU A 48 -4.47 8.12 -1.14
C GLU A 48 -4.88 7.89 -2.58
N ALA A 49 -6.06 7.30 -2.76
CA ALA A 49 -6.62 6.90 -4.04
C ALA A 49 -7.78 7.81 -4.46
N PHE A 50 -7.90 8.08 -5.76
CA PHE A 50 -9.09 8.73 -6.32
C PHE A 50 -10.00 7.71 -7.01
N THR A 51 -9.41 6.85 -7.83
CA THR A 51 -10.11 5.82 -8.60
C THR A 51 -9.57 4.42 -8.34
N LEU A 52 -8.40 4.30 -7.71
CA LEU A 52 -7.78 3.04 -7.36
C LEU A 52 -8.62 2.29 -6.31
N ARG A 53 -8.84 1.00 -6.54
CA ARG A 53 -9.55 0.13 -5.59
C ARG A 53 -8.56 -0.58 -4.67
N ALA A 54 -8.95 -0.71 -3.41
CA ALA A 54 -8.20 -1.43 -2.40
C ALA A 54 -7.87 -2.87 -2.80
N SER A 55 -8.83 -3.56 -3.40
CA SER A 55 -8.66 -4.93 -3.92
C SER A 55 -7.49 -5.07 -4.90
N VAL A 56 -7.19 -4.04 -5.69
CA VAL A 56 -6.07 -4.07 -6.65
C VAL A 56 -4.73 -3.97 -5.92
N VAL A 57 -4.64 -3.06 -4.94
CA VAL A 57 -3.45 -2.91 -4.08
C VAL A 57 -3.17 -4.22 -3.32
N ILE A 58 -4.22 -4.81 -2.74
CA ILE A 58 -4.14 -6.11 -2.05
C ILE A 58 -3.62 -7.21 -2.97
N ALA A 59 -4.19 -7.34 -4.17
CA ALA A 59 -3.79 -8.37 -5.13
C ALA A 59 -2.32 -8.21 -5.55
N GLU A 60 -1.86 -6.98 -5.75
CA GLU A 60 -0.50 -6.70 -6.23
C GLU A 60 0.55 -6.89 -5.14
N LEU A 61 0.24 -6.54 -3.89
CA LEU A 61 1.12 -6.87 -2.76
C LEU A 61 1.20 -8.38 -2.53
N ASN A 62 0.08 -9.10 -2.59
CA ASN A 62 0.07 -10.56 -2.46
C ASN A 62 0.87 -11.22 -3.60
N ARG A 63 0.75 -10.72 -4.83
CA ARG A 63 1.57 -11.16 -5.98
C ARG A 63 3.06 -10.90 -5.79
N ALA A 64 3.42 -9.80 -5.13
CA ALA A 64 4.80 -9.50 -4.77
C ALA A 64 5.33 -10.36 -3.61
N GLY A 65 4.50 -11.22 -3.00
CA GLY A 65 4.86 -12.10 -1.90
C GLY A 65 4.72 -11.45 -0.51
N PHE A 66 3.95 -10.37 -0.40
CA PHE A 66 3.69 -9.66 0.85
C PHE A 66 2.23 -9.81 1.26
N PHE A 67 1.99 -10.03 2.55
CA PHE A 67 0.63 -9.97 3.08
C PHE A 67 0.12 -8.52 2.97
N CYS A 68 -1.12 -8.37 2.52
CA CYS A 68 -1.83 -7.11 2.48
C CYS A 68 -3.31 -7.38 2.76
N ALA A 69 -3.87 -6.63 3.70
CA ALA A 69 -5.30 -6.63 4.01
C ALA A 69 -5.75 -5.19 4.26
N GLU A 70 -6.87 -4.79 3.68
CA GLU A 70 -7.48 -3.50 3.98
C GLU A 70 -7.98 -3.50 5.44
N LEU A 71 -7.73 -2.39 6.13
CA LEU A 71 -8.27 -2.10 7.44
C LEU A 71 -9.42 -1.11 7.26
N GLU A 72 -10.63 -1.61 7.46
CA GLU A 72 -11.82 -0.77 7.61
C GLU A 72 -11.91 -0.39 9.10
N ASP A 73 -11.98 0.92 9.38
CA ASP A 73 -12.25 1.44 10.73
C ASP A 73 -13.77 1.50 10.98
#